data_AF-A0A0H3CBG3-F1
#
_entry.id   AF-A0A0H3CBG3-F1
#
_cell.length_a   1.000
_cell.length_b   1.000
_cell.length_c   1.000
_cell.angle_alpha   90.00
_cell.angle_beta   90.00
_cell.angle_gamma   90.00
#
_symmetry.space_group_name_H-M   'P 1'
#
loop_
_entity.id
_entity.type
_entity.pdbx_description
1 polymer ?
#
loop_
_entity_poly.entity_id
_entity_poly.type
_entity_poly.pdbx_seq_one_letter_code
_entity_poly.pdbx_strand_id
1 'polypeptide(L)'
;MTALRSALALTLALGALTPNAVLAQAKASGGQKMQAQASGEVPRCTRKLGTLSIVDGDDSNGWTQYNLASPQKVLRAIVQRSGCFNLVDRGAGLSAAEKERAIGGNLGLQRGSNVGQGQVKAADYVLVAEVQGSNSNVGGGAVAGAIGGLIGGRAGALVGGIKTKKLEANTVLSLTNVRTTETTSVSEGYAVKNDIGWGAGGGLGFAGAVGGGYEDTDIGRIVTLSFINAYSKMIGDLGLLSDGPPAAQAAPQKTFAAQRPVAMRATPVAGGKLIRTLPAGAIVYPTGKQQELWWEVADENDNVGWVLNTGLAPSN
;
A
#
# COMPACT_ATOMS: atom_id res chain seq x y z
N MET A 1 58.79 -22.27 -58.61
CA MET A 1 59.62 -21.39 -57.74
C MET A 1 58.95 -20.02 -57.74
N THR A 2 57.89 -19.84 -56.93
CA THR A 2 57.91 -19.07 -55.65
C THR A 2 58.43 -17.64 -55.84
N ALA A 3 57.56 -16.67 -56.10
CA ALA A 3 56.72 -15.93 -55.14
C ALA A 3 57.35 -14.57 -54.78
N LEU A 4 56.79 -13.47 -55.31
CA LEU A 4 56.86 -12.16 -54.67
C LEU A 4 55.61 -11.35 -55.04
N ARG A 5 54.63 -11.37 -54.11
CA ARG A 5 53.44 -10.52 -54.15
C ARG A 5 53.79 -9.23 -53.42
N SER A 6 53.92 -8.12 -54.15
CA SER A 6 53.94 -6.77 -53.56
C SER A 6 52.54 -6.19 -53.61
N ALA A 7 51.90 -6.07 -52.45
CA ALA A 7 50.60 -5.43 -52.30
C ALA A 7 50.79 -3.91 -52.26
N LEU A 8 50.24 -3.23 -53.27
CA LEU A 8 50.12 -1.77 -53.33
C LEU A 8 48.97 -1.34 -52.41
N ALA A 9 49.29 -0.57 -51.37
CA ALA A 9 48.31 0.00 -50.46
C ALA A 9 47.50 1.09 -51.17
N LEU A 10 46.24 0.80 -51.49
CA LEU A 10 45.27 1.76 -51.98
C LEU A 10 44.53 2.35 -50.77
N THR A 11 44.89 3.56 -50.37
CA THR A 11 44.19 4.35 -49.34
C THR A 11 42.83 4.80 -49.87
N LEU A 12 41.80 4.00 -49.64
CA LEU A 12 40.41 4.42 -49.81
C LEU A 12 40.02 5.34 -48.64
N ALA A 13 39.87 6.63 -48.90
CA ALA A 13 39.25 7.57 -47.97
C ALA A 13 37.76 7.22 -47.84
N LEU A 14 37.43 6.36 -46.87
CA LEU A 14 36.06 6.05 -46.49
C LEU A 14 35.54 7.23 -45.65
N GLY A 15 34.79 8.13 -46.28
CA GLY A 15 34.05 9.16 -45.57
C GLY A 15 33.15 8.51 -44.53
N ALA A 16 33.41 8.80 -43.26
CA ALA A 16 32.59 8.36 -42.15
C ALA A 16 31.24 9.07 -42.21
N LEU A 17 30.29 8.51 -42.96
CA LEU A 17 28.87 8.75 -42.74
C LEU A 17 28.53 8.12 -41.39
N THR A 18 28.70 8.89 -40.32
CA THR A 18 28.09 8.57 -39.04
C THR A 18 26.58 8.51 -39.26
N PRO A 19 25.90 7.37 -39.08
CA PRO A 19 24.46 7.42 -38.94
C PRO A 19 24.20 8.11 -37.60
N ASN A 20 23.99 9.42 -37.64
CA ASN A 20 23.21 10.10 -36.61
C ASN A 20 21.80 9.50 -36.70
N ALA A 21 21.62 8.33 -36.10
CA ALA A 21 20.33 7.86 -35.66
C ALA A 21 19.91 8.82 -34.55
N VAL A 22 19.39 9.98 -34.98
CA VAL A 22 18.50 10.78 -34.17
C VAL A 22 17.32 9.85 -33.92
N LEU A 23 17.37 9.09 -32.81
CA LEU A 23 16.18 8.55 -32.20
C LEU A 23 15.28 9.76 -32.02
N ALA A 24 14.35 9.94 -32.94
CA ALA A 24 13.22 10.83 -32.73
C ALA A 24 12.61 10.36 -31.42
N GLN A 25 12.85 11.10 -30.33
CA GLN A 25 12.14 10.91 -29.08
C GLN A 25 10.68 11.05 -29.46
N ALA A 26 10.00 9.91 -29.64
CA ALA A 26 8.58 9.88 -29.89
C ALA A 26 7.95 10.74 -28.81
N LYS A 27 7.33 11.84 -29.24
CA LYS A 27 6.66 12.78 -28.34
C LYS A 27 5.74 11.93 -27.48
N ALA A 28 5.95 11.94 -26.17
CA ALA A 28 5.20 11.10 -25.23
C ALA A 28 3.72 11.13 -25.62
N SER A 29 3.14 9.94 -25.85
CA SER A 29 1.76 9.80 -26.30
C SER A 29 0.84 10.50 -25.31
N GLY A 30 -0.39 10.86 -25.73
CA GLY A 30 -1.38 11.42 -24.81
C GLY A 30 -1.51 10.55 -23.54
N GLY A 31 -1.51 9.23 -23.72
CA GLY A 31 -1.38 8.22 -22.66
C GLY A 31 -0.23 8.44 -21.68
N GLN A 32 0.99 8.60 -22.18
CA GLN A 32 2.19 8.75 -21.36
C GLN A 32 2.22 10.09 -20.60
N LYS A 33 1.72 11.17 -21.20
CA LYS A 33 1.63 12.49 -20.52
C LYS A 33 0.57 12.48 -19.42
N MET A 34 -0.57 11.85 -19.69
CA MET A 34 -1.63 11.66 -18.71
C MET A 34 -1.19 10.77 -17.54
N GLN A 35 -0.40 9.73 -17.84
CA GLN A 35 0.24 8.85 -16.83
C GLN A 35 1.36 9.52 -16.06
N ALA A 36 1.90 10.65 -16.52
CA ALA A 36 2.78 11.48 -15.72
C ALA A 36 1.98 12.44 -14.81
N GLN A 37 0.86 12.99 -15.30
CA GLN A 37 0.02 13.94 -14.56
C GLN A 37 -0.70 13.30 -13.37
N ALA A 38 -1.40 12.17 -13.57
CA ALA A 38 -2.10 11.43 -12.49
C ALA A 38 -1.17 10.88 -11.39
N SER A 39 0.12 11.11 -11.55
CA SER A 39 1.21 10.52 -10.79
C SER A 39 2.07 11.53 -10.10
N GLY A 40 1.96 12.79 -10.53
CA GLY A 40 2.29 13.94 -9.69
C GLY A 40 1.31 14.08 -8.54
N GLU A 41 0.08 13.56 -8.66
CA GLU A 41 -0.94 13.62 -7.59
C GLU A 41 -0.72 12.59 -6.48
N VAL A 42 0.03 11.51 -6.74
CA VAL A 42 0.36 10.50 -5.74
C VAL A 42 1.56 10.99 -4.91
N PRO A 43 1.45 11.05 -3.57
CA PRO A 43 2.50 11.55 -2.71
C PRO A 43 3.72 10.63 -2.78
N ARG A 44 4.92 11.18 -2.65
CA ARG A 44 6.17 10.41 -2.63
C ARG A 44 6.86 10.58 -1.29
N CYS A 45 7.29 9.48 -0.70
CA CYS A 45 8.07 9.50 0.54
C CYS A 45 9.54 9.16 0.26
N THR A 46 10.45 9.89 0.91
CA THR A 46 11.90 9.61 0.87
C THR A 46 12.28 8.40 1.72
N ARG A 47 11.50 8.11 2.76
CA ARG A 47 11.62 6.93 3.64
C ARG A 47 10.35 6.09 3.61
N LYS A 48 10.51 4.78 3.82
CA LYS A 48 9.39 3.85 4.01
C LYS A 48 8.82 4.02 5.42
N LEU A 49 7.51 4.22 5.54
CA LEU A 49 6.77 4.34 6.79
C LEU A 49 6.54 2.97 7.48
N GLY A 50 6.56 1.89 6.70
CA GLY A 50 6.39 0.53 7.21
C GLY A 50 6.07 -0.48 6.12
N THR A 51 5.60 -1.65 6.54
CA THR A 51 4.96 -2.63 5.65
C THR A 51 3.43 -2.56 5.74
N LEU A 52 2.78 -2.68 4.59
CA LEU A 52 1.34 -2.52 4.45
C LEU A 52 0.74 -3.71 3.72
N SER A 53 -0.35 -4.25 4.25
CA SER A 53 -1.28 -5.07 3.46
C SER A 53 -2.56 -4.30 3.21
N ILE A 54 -3.20 -4.54 2.06
CA ILE A 54 -4.46 -3.87 1.69
C ILE A 54 -5.57 -4.91 1.75
N VAL A 55 -6.70 -4.56 2.33
CA VAL A 55 -7.94 -5.35 2.37
C VAL A 55 -9.09 -4.50 1.84
N ASP A 56 -10.00 -5.11 1.10
CA ASP A 56 -11.27 -4.45 0.78
C ASP A 56 -12.11 -4.38 2.04
N GLY A 57 -12.93 -3.34 2.17
CA GLY A 57 -13.93 -3.25 3.23
C GLY A 57 -15.09 -4.23 3.04
N ASP A 58 -15.94 -4.33 4.05
CA ASP A 58 -16.94 -5.39 4.13
C ASP A 58 -18.08 -5.25 3.11
N ASP A 59 -18.42 -4.02 2.70
CA ASP A 59 -19.49 -3.77 1.73
C ASP A 59 -19.00 -3.69 0.28
N SER A 60 -19.03 -4.83 -0.40
CA SER A 60 -18.67 -4.90 -1.82
C SER A 60 -19.64 -4.21 -2.78
N ASN A 61 -20.86 -3.86 -2.34
CA ASN A 61 -21.83 -3.19 -3.19
C ASN A 61 -21.33 -1.80 -3.63
N GLY A 62 -20.51 -1.14 -2.82
CA GLY A 62 -19.96 0.19 -3.09
C GLY A 62 -19.22 0.33 -4.43
N TRP A 63 -18.58 -0.75 -4.92
CA TRP A 63 -17.86 -0.76 -6.20
C TRP A 63 -18.46 -1.73 -7.23
N THR A 64 -19.02 -2.86 -6.79
CA THR A 64 -19.56 -3.88 -7.72
C THR A 64 -20.79 -3.38 -8.48
N GLN A 65 -21.62 -2.53 -7.88
CA GLN A 65 -22.79 -1.93 -8.56
C GLN A 65 -22.41 -1.03 -9.75
N TYR A 66 -21.15 -0.57 -9.80
CA TYR A 66 -20.58 0.22 -10.89
C TYR A 66 -19.69 -0.60 -11.83
N ASN A 67 -19.75 -1.94 -11.71
CA ASN A 67 -18.91 -2.87 -12.46
C ASN A 67 -17.41 -2.60 -12.30
N LEU A 68 -17.02 -2.09 -11.13
CA LEU A 68 -15.61 -1.89 -10.77
C LEU A 68 -15.07 -3.15 -10.09
N ALA A 69 -13.79 -3.43 -10.31
CA ALA A 69 -13.08 -4.47 -9.58
C ALA A 69 -12.84 -4.07 -8.11
N SER A 70 -12.32 -5.00 -7.31
CA SER A 70 -11.88 -4.76 -5.93
C SER A 70 -10.97 -3.51 -5.81
N PRO A 71 -11.25 -2.59 -4.85
CA PRO A 71 -10.43 -1.43 -4.54
C PRO A 71 -8.95 -1.74 -4.25
N GLN A 72 -8.63 -2.93 -3.73
CA GLN A 72 -7.25 -3.37 -3.57
C GLN A 72 -6.44 -3.23 -4.86
N LYS A 73 -7.02 -3.47 -6.05
CA LYS A 73 -6.27 -3.39 -7.31
C LYS A 73 -5.73 -1.99 -7.57
N VAL A 74 -6.58 -0.97 -7.42
CA VAL A 74 -6.18 0.43 -7.64
C VAL A 74 -5.25 0.92 -6.53
N LEU A 75 -5.53 0.56 -5.28
CA LEU A 75 -4.71 0.97 -4.15
C LEU A 75 -3.32 0.32 -4.16
N ARG A 76 -3.18 -0.92 -4.63
CA ARG A 76 -1.86 -1.55 -4.83
C ARG A 76 -1.00 -0.71 -5.76
N ALA A 77 -1.55 -0.23 -6.87
CA ALA A 77 -0.84 0.63 -7.80
C ALA A 77 -0.50 2.00 -7.17
N ILE A 78 -1.43 2.62 -6.44
CA ILE A 78 -1.21 3.89 -5.74
C ILE A 78 -0.08 3.76 -4.70
N VAL A 79 -0.11 2.72 -3.87
CA VAL A 79 0.90 2.48 -2.82
C VAL A 79 2.27 2.13 -3.40
N GLN A 80 2.31 1.30 -4.45
CA GLN A 80 3.56 0.97 -5.14
C GLN A 80 4.17 2.23 -5.76
N ARG A 81 3.32 3.09 -6.34
CA ARG A 81 3.75 4.35 -6.92
C ARG A 81 4.17 5.36 -5.87
N SER A 82 3.48 5.49 -4.74
CA SER A 82 3.87 6.44 -3.69
C SER A 82 5.25 6.11 -3.12
N GLY A 83 5.56 4.82 -3.04
CA GLY A 83 6.77 4.35 -2.42
C GLY A 83 6.81 4.64 -0.92
N CYS A 84 5.70 5.02 -0.27
CA CYS A 84 5.64 5.30 1.15
C CYS A 84 5.61 4.03 2.02
N PHE A 85 5.11 2.92 1.48
CA PHE A 85 5.09 1.63 2.17
C PHE A 85 5.78 0.53 1.35
N ASN A 86 6.13 -0.56 2.04
CA ASN A 86 6.45 -1.84 1.42
C ASN A 86 5.18 -2.69 1.40
N LEU A 87 4.68 -3.00 0.22
CA LEU A 87 3.44 -3.76 0.09
C LEU A 87 3.69 -5.26 0.37
N VAL A 88 2.86 -5.86 1.21
CA VAL A 88 2.81 -7.30 1.44
C VAL A 88 1.50 -7.83 0.87
N ASP A 89 1.59 -8.84 0.01
CA ASP A 89 0.42 -9.48 -0.59
C ASP A 89 -0.14 -10.54 0.38
N ARG A 90 -1.43 -10.41 0.73
CA ARG A 90 -2.19 -11.36 1.57
C ARG A 90 -3.26 -12.11 0.78
N GLY A 91 -3.39 -11.83 -0.52
CA GLY A 91 -4.31 -12.51 -1.42
C GLY A 91 -3.55 -13.46 -2.35
N ALA A 92 -3.66 -13.22 -3.65
CA ALA A 92 -3.10 -14.09 -4.69
C ALA A 92 -1.59 -14.35 -4.53
N GLY A 93 -0.80 -13.35 -4.12
CA GLY A 93 0.64 -13.52 -3.93
C GLY A 93 0.99 -14.44 -2.75
N LEU A 94 0.23 -14.38 -1.65
CA LEU A 94 0.41 -15.29 -0.53
C LEU A 94 0.00 -16.72 -0.91
N SER A 95 -1.16 -16.88 -1.55
CA SER A 95 -1.65 -18.19 -2.02
C SER A 95 -0.66 -18.85 -3.00
N ALA A 96 -0.06 -18.08 -3.90
CA ALA A 96 0.99 -18.57 -4.78
C ALA A 96 2.25 -18.97 -3.98
N ALA A 97 2.68 -18.16 -3.01
CA ALA A 97 3.84 -18.48 -2.17
C ALA A 97 3.61 -19.72 -1.28
N GLU A 98 2.39 -19.95 -0.81
CA GLU A 98 1.99 -21.16 -0.08
C GLU A 98 2.06 -22.40 -0.99
N LYS A 99 1.60 -22.28 -2.23
CA LYS A 99 1.71 -23.35 -3.23
C LYS A 99 3.17 -23.72 -3.53
N GLU A 100 4.04 -22.74 -3.72
CA GLU A 100 5.49 -22.99 -3.92
C GLU A 100 6.16 -23.64 -2.70
N ARG A 101 5.73 -23.25 -1.49
CA ARG A 101 6.15 -23.91 -0.24
C ARG A 101 5.68 -25.35 -0.15
N ALA A 102 4.43 -25.62 -0.52
CA ALA A 102 3.86 -26.96 -0.55
C ALA A 102 4.57 -27.86 -1.59
N ILE A 103 4.94 -27.30 -2.74
CA ILE A 103 5.78 -27.97 -3.75
C ILE A 103 7.13 -28.34 -3.13
N GLY A 104 7.76 -27.44 -2.38
CA GLY A 104 9.03 -27.76 -1.72
C GLY A 104 8.94 -28.83 -0.64
N GLY A 105 7.77 -29.02 -0.03
CA GLY A 105 7.53 -30.12 0.90
C GLY A 105 7.33 -31.48 0.23
N ASN A 106 6.75 -31.52 -0.98
CA ASN A 106 6.27 -32.77 -1.60
C ASN A 106 6.99 -33.19 -2.88
N LEU A 107 7.45 -32.23 -3.71
CA LEU A 107 8.05 -32.48 -5.03
C LEU A 107 9.56 -32.16 -5.07
N GLY A 108 10.05 -31.46 -4.05
CA GLY A 108 11.45 -30.99 -3.95
C GLY A 108 11.70 -29.73 -4.79
N LEU A 109 12.50 -28.81 -4.25
CA LEU A 109 12.94 -27.59 -4.96
C LEU A 109 14.35 -27.77 -5.51
N GLN A 110 14.69 -26.97 -6.52
CA GLN A 110 16.06 -26.86 -7.00
C GLN A 110 17.00 -26.43 -5.85
N ARG A 111 18.23 -26.96 -5.86
CA ARG A 111 19.26 -26.54 -4.91
C ARG A 111 19.42 -25.02 -4.94
N GLY A 112 19.28 -24.36 -3.80
CA GLY A 112 19.40 -22.91 -3.66
C GLY A 112 18.09 -22.12 -3.72
N SER A 113 16.92 -22.76 -3.86
CA SER A 113 15.62 -22.06 -3.86
C SER A 113 15.28 -21.39 -2.52
N ASN A 114 15.91 -21.79 -1.41
CA ASN A 114 15.82 -21.13 -0.10
C ASN A 114 14.38 -20.82 0.35
N VAL A 115 13.42 -21.72 0.11
CA VAL A 115 12.04 -21.57 0.58
C VAL A 115 11.88 -22.38 1.87
N GLY A 116 11.64 -21.71 3.00
CA GLY A 116 11.56 -22.35 4.31
C GLY A 116 10.73 -21.59 5.35
N GLN A 117 10.61 -22.11 6.56
CA GLN A 117 9.85 -21.42 7.63
C GLN A 117 10.50 -20.07 8.01
N GLY A 118 9.70 -19.10 8.44
CA GLY A 118 10.17 -17.81 8.97
C GLY A 118 10.51 -16.72 7.95
N GLN A 119 10.29 -16.93 6.65
CA GLN A 119 10.64 -15.96 5.60
C GLN A 119 9.47 -15.08 5.12
N VAL A 120 8.26 -15.31 5.65
CA VAL A 120 7.09 -14.50 5.32
C VAL A 120 7.17 -13.18 6.08
N LYS A 121 7.16 -12.06 5.35
CA LYS A 121 7.17 -10.73 5.97
C LYS A 121 5.81 -10.46 6.62
N ALA A 122 5.82 -10.01 7.88
CA ALA A 122 4.64 -9.47 8.54
C ALA A 122 4.26 -8.12 7.93
N ALA A 123 2.99 -7.74 8.02
CA ALA A 123 2.56 -6.37 7.73
C ALA A 123 2.52 -5.62 9.06
N ASP A 124 3.01 -4.39 9.09
CA ASP A 124 2.93 -3.52 10.26
C ASP A 124 1.54 -2.88 10.34
N TYR A 125 0.96 -2.60 9.18
CA TYR A 125 -0.37 -2.00 9.04
C TYR A 125 -1.25 -2.76 8.04
N VAL A 126 -2.55 -2.66 8.24
CA VAL A 126 -3.60 -3.06 7.30
C VAL A 126 -4.33 -1.80 6.85
N LEU A 127 -4.38 -1.57 5.54
CA LEU A 127 -5.21 -0.55 4.91
C LEU A 127 -6.53 -1.19 4.47
N VAL A 128 -7.61 -0.83 5.13
CA VAL A 128 -8.98 -1.19 4.75
C VAL A 128 -9.52 -0.12 3.80
N ALA A 129 -10.08 -0.56 2.68
CA ALA A 129 -10.53 0.32 1.60
C ALA A 129 -12.01 0.16 1.32
N GLU A 130 -12.76 1.25 1.50
CA GLU A 130 -14.21 1.28 1.32
C GLU A 130 -14.62 2.34 0.29
N VAL A 131 -15.69 2.04 -0.46
CA VAL A 131 -16.34 2.99 -1.36
C VAL A 131 -17.73 3.28 -0.81
N GLN A 132 -17.90 4.44 -0.18
CA GLN A 132 -19.21 4.88 0.32
C GLN A 132 -20.01 5.50 -0.83
N GLY A 133 -20.81 4.68 -1.51
CA GLY A 133 -21.89 5.07 -2.44
C GLY A 133 -21.58 6.18 -3.46
N SER A 134 -21.44 5.83 -4.75
CA SER A 134 -21.28 6.85 -5.79
C SER A 134 -22.63 7.29 -6.37
N ASN A 135 -23.17 8.41 -5.89
CA ASN A 135 -24.52 8.81 -6.26
C ASN A 135 -24.53 9.36 -7.70
N SER A 136 -25.31 8.73 -8.59
CA SER A 136 -25.46 9.15 -9.99
C SER A 136 -26.49 10.27 -10.20
N ASN A 137 -27.16 10.72 -9.12
CA ASN A 137 -28.33 11.61 -9.13
C ASN A 137 -28.20 12.84 -8.22
N VAL A 138 -27.03 13.48 -8.14
CA VAL A 138 -26.87 14.76 -7.40
C VAL A 138 -27.14 15.94 -8.35
N GLY A 139 -28.39 16.11 -8.77
CA GLY A 139 -28.76 17.16 -9.73
C GLY A 139 -30.23 17.13 -10.12
N GLY A 140 -31.12 17.27 -9.14
CA GLY A 140 -32.57 17.21 -9.34
C GLY A 140 -33.36 17.94 -8.26
N GLY A 141 -33.04 19.22 -8.02
CA GLY A 141 -33.90 20.11 -7.24
C GLY A 141 -34.82 20.88 -8.19
N ALA A 142 -36.12 20.58 -8.14
CA ALA A 142 -37.21 21.10 -8.96
C ALA A 142 -37.47 22.63 -8.87
N VAL A 143 -36.44 23.46 -8.71
CA VAL A 143 -36.55 24.92 -8.51
C VAL A 143 -36.02 25.73 -9.71
N ALA A 144 -35.19 25.15 -10.58
CA ALA A 144 -34.66 25.86 -11.74
C ALA A 144 -35.68 26.02 -12.90
N GLY A 145 -36.73 25.20 -12.93
CA GLY A 145 -37.78 25.26 -13.97
C GLY A 145 -38.95 26.18 -13.63
N ALA A 146 -39.12 26.58 -12.36
CA ALA A 146 -40.29 27.35 -11.92
C ALA A 146 -40.03 28.87 -11.84
N ILE A 147 -38.77 29.30 -11.75
CA ILE A 147 -38.42 30.74 -11.66
C ILE A 147 -38.30 31.39 -13.06
N GLY A 148 -38.06 30.60 -14.11
CA GLY A 148 -38.04 31.09 -15.50
C GLY A 148 -39.42 31.42 -16.09
N GLY A 149 -40.51 31.09 -15.40
CA GLY A 149 -41.88 31.32 -15.87
C GLY A 149 -42.52 32.62 -15.43
N LEU A 150 -41.92 33.35 -14.48
CA LEU A 150 -42.56 34.52 -13.85
C LEU A 150 -41.94 35.87 -14.23
N ILE A 151 -40.86 35.89 -15.01
CA ILE A 151 -40.21 37.12 -15.49
C ILE A 151 -40.17 37.13 -17.02
N GLY A 152 -41.23 37.70 -17.61
CA GLY A 152 -41.17 38.57 -18.78
C GLY A 152 -40.65 38.01 -20.11
N GLY A 153 -41.58 37.66 -21.01
CA GLY A 153 -41.38 37.81 -22.46
C GLY A 153 -41.17 36.52 -23.25
N ARG A 154 -41.72 36.51 -24.46
CA ARG A 154 -41.86 35.38 -25.41
C ARG A 154 -40.52 34.86 -25.98
N ALA A 155 -39.40 35.10 -25.30
CA ALA A 155 -38.03 34.81 -25.73
C ALA A 155 -37.21 33.98 -24.73
N GLY A 156 -37.81 33.46 -23.66
CA GLY A 156 -37.10 32.75 -22.57
C GLY A 156 -37.07 31.22 -22.65
N ALA A 157 -37.43 30.58 -23.76
CA ALA A 157 -37.59 29.12 -23.84
C ALA A 157 -36.37 28.34 -24.36
N LEU A 158 -35.19 28.97 -24.48
CA LEU A 158 -34.01 28.35 -25.10
C LEU A 158 -32.78 28.30 -24.20
N VAL A 159 -32.94 28.14 -22.90
CA VAL A 159 -31.86 27.66 -22.02
C VAL A 159 -32.22 26.24 -21.61
N GLY A 160 -32.09 25.34 -22.59
CA GLY A 160 -32.25 23.90 -22.43
C GLY A 160 -31.27 23.38 -21.39
N GLY A 161 -31.79 22.52 -20.50
CA GLY A 161 -31.08 21.99 -19.35
C GLY A 161 -29.75 21.35 -19.72
N ILE A 162 -28.66 21.95 -19.23
CA ILE A 162 -27.42 21.23 -19.08
C ILE A 162 -27.66 20.24 -17.94
N LYS A 163 -27.97 18.98 -18.30
CA LYS A 163 -27.89 17.84 -17.38
C LYS A 163 -26.42 17.62 -17.03
N THR A 164 -25.85 18.45 -16.17
CA THR A 164 -24.58 18.11 -15.49
C THR A 164 -24.89 16.95 -14.57
N LYS A 165 -24.62 15.72 -15.03
CA LYS A 165 -24.51 14.55 -14.16
C LYS A 165 -23.31 14.81 -13.24
N LYS A 166 -23.56 15.36 -12.05
CA LYS A 166 -22.56 15.41 -10.98
C LYS A 166 -22.39 13.97 -10.50
N LEU A 167 -21.33 13.33 -10.95
CA LEU A 167 -20.89 12.06 -10.41
C LEU A 167 -19.94 12.39 -9.26
N GLU A 168 -20.24 11.87 -8.08
CA GLU A 168 -19.44 12.05 -6.86
C GLU A 168 -19.05 10.66 -6.36
N ALA A 169 -17.82 10.50 -5.86
CA ALA A 169 -17.40 9.28 -5.20
C ALA A 169 -16.75 9.60 -3.85
N ASN A 170 -17.31 9.01 -2.79
CA ASN A 170 -16.73 9.05 -1.46
C ASN A 170 -16.02 7.74 -1.21
N THR A 171 -14.76 7.82 -0.80
CA THR A 171 -13.96 6.66 -0.43
C THR A 171 -13.43 6.84 0.97
N VAL A 172 -13.29 5.74 1.69
CA VAL A 172 -12.75 5.76 3.04
C VAL A 172 -11.58 4.80 3.11
N LEU A 173 -10.48 5.29 3.67
CA LEU A 173 -9.28 4.52 3.95
C LEU A 173 -9.06 4.48 5.45
N SER A 174 -9.05 3.27 6.02
CA SER A 174 -8.75 3.05 7.43
C SER A 174 -7.41 2.32 7.55
N LEU A 175 -6.49 2.87 8.34
CA LEU A 175 -5.18 2.29 8.60
C LEU A 175 -5.14 1.72 10.02
N THR A 176 -4.99 0.42 10.14
CA THR A 176 -4.96 -0.30 11.43
C THR A 176 -3.58 -0.90 11.68
N ASN A 177 -3.02 -0.68 12.86
CA ASN A 177 -1.78 -1.31 13.31
C ASN A 177 -2.05 -2.79 13.66
N VAL A 178 -1.35 -3.71 13.00
CA VAL A 178 -1.59 -5.16 13.14
C VAL A 178 -1.27 -5.67 14.54
N ARG A 179 -0.33 -5.04 15.24
CA ARG A 179 0.15 -5.53 16.54
C ARG A 179 -0.70 -5.03 17.72
N THR A 180 -1.30 -3.85 17.60
CA THR A 180 -2.16 -3.28 18.65
C THR A 180 -3.65 -3.33 18.29
N THR A 181 -3.99 -3.72 17.06
CA THR A 181 -5.36 -3.66 16.49
C THR A 181 -5.99 -2.27 16.54
N GLU A 182 -5.16 -1.23 16.70
CA GLU A 182 -5.60 0.15 16.80
C GLU A 182 -5.70 0.78 15.41
N THR A 183 -6.85 1.38 15.11
CA THR A 183 -7.03 2.21 13.91
C THR A 183 -6.34 3.55 14.11
N THR A 184 -5.16 3.70 13.52
CA THR A 184 -4.29 4.86 13.68
C THR A 184 -4.74 6.06 12.84
N SER A 185 -5.39 5.82 11.69
CA SER A 185 -5.83 6.88 10.80
C SER A 185 -7.06 6.45 10.01
N VAL A 186 -8.06 7.33 9.91
CA VAL A 186 -9.18 7.19 8.99
C VAL A 186 -9.22 8.43 8.11
N SER A 187 -9.13 8.24 6.80
CA SER A 187 -9.06 9.34 5.84
C SER A 187 -10.13 9.17 4.78
N GLU A 188 -10.93 10.22 4.60
CA GLU A 188 -11.99 10.26 3.60
C GLU A 188 -11.51 11.00 2.34
N GLY A 189 -11.77 10.38 1.20
CA GLY A 189 -11.56 10.91 -0.13
C GLY A 189 -12.87 11.41 -0.72
N TYR A 190 -12.82 12.57 -1.37
CA TYR A 190 -13.92 13.13 -2.12
C TYR A 190 -13.42 13.53 -3.50
N ALA A 191 -14.16 13.15 -4.55
CA ALA A 191 -13.90 13.61 -5.90
C ALA A 191 -15.22 13.77 -6.67
N VAL A 192 -15.31 14.84 -7.47
CA VAL A 192 -16.47 15.10 -8.35
C VAL A 192 -16.07 15.25 -9.80
N LYS A 193 -16.98 14.91 -10.72
CA LYS A 193 -16.78 15.02 -12.17
C LYS A 193 -16.37 16.43 -12.63
N ASN A 194 -16.82 17.50 -11.95
CA ASN A 194 -16.45 18.87 -12.32
C ASN A 194 -14.95 19.18 -12.07
N ASP A 195 -14.28 18.43 -11.20
CA ASP A 195 -12.84 18.56 -10.96
C ASP A 195 -12.00 17.82 -12.02
N ILE A 196 -12.62 17.00 -12.88
CA ILE A 196 -12.00 16.46 -14.11
C ILE A 196 -11.90 17.55 -15.20
N GLY A 197 -12.00 18.83 -14.81
CA GLY A 197 -11.72 20.00 -15.65
C GLY A 197 -10.23 20.24 -15.93
N TRP A 198 -9.32 19.37 -15.46
CA TRP A 198 -7.89 19.51 -15.74
C TRP A 198 -7.53 18.98 -17.14
N GLY A 199 -7.85 19.79 -18.15
CA GLY A 199 -7.40 19.60 -19.53
C GLY A 199 -8.38 18.83 -20.40
N ALA A 200 -9.08 19.56 -21.27
CA ALA A 200 -9.89 19.01 -22.33
C ALA A 200 -9.15 17.89 -23.09
N GLY A 201 -9.65 16.65 -22.96
CA GLY A 201 -9.33 15.55 -23.87
C GLY A 201 -8.40 14.43 -23.38
N GLY A 202 -8.14 14.28 -22.07
CA GLY A 202 -7.21 13.25 -21.60
C GLY A 202 -7.64 12.48 -20.35
N GLY A 203 -7.84 11.16 -20.47
CA GLY A 203 -8.19 10.27 -19.36
C GLY A 203 -7.12 10.21 -18.27
N LEU A 204 -7.53 9.96 -17.02
CA LEU A 204 -6.63 9.81 -15.89
C LEU A 204 -5.65 8.66 -16.13
N GLY A 205 -4.35 8.95 -16.02
CA GLY A 205 -3.27 8.09 -16.46
C GLY A 205 -2.90 6.94 -15.53
N PHE A 206 -3.88 6.12 -15.16
CA PHE A 206 -3.60 4.74 -14.75
C PHE A 206 -3.65 3.77 -15.94
N ALA A 207 -4.18 4.21 -17.09
CA ALA A 207 -4.35 3.48 -18.34
C ALA A 207 -3.38 2.29 -18.56
N GLY A 208 -3.91 1.08 -18.38
CA GLY A 208 -3.26 -0.21 -18.57
C GLY A 208 -2.68 -0.86 -17.32
N ALA A 209 -2.65 -0.19 -16.16
CA ALA A 209 -1.94 -0.70 -14.97
C ALA A 209 -2.87 -1.32 -13.91
N VAL A 210 -4.11 -0.86 -13.81
CA VAL A 210 -5.05 -1.28 -12.75
C VAL A 210 -6.15 -2.19 -13.31
N GLY A 211 -6.64 -1.89 -14.51
CA GLY A 211 -7.76 -2.62 -15.13
C GLY A 211 -9.04 -2.62 -14.29
N GLY A 212 -10.08 -3.35 -14.73
CA GLY A 212 -11.28 -3.55 -13.92
C GLY A 212 -12.19 -2.32 -13.77
N GLY A 213 -12.30 -1.47 -14.80
CA GLY A 213 -13.26 -0.37 -14.87
C GLY A 213 -12.79 0.96 -14.27
N TYR A 214 -11.69 0.97 -13.51
CA TYR A 214 -11.12 2.16 -12.86
C TYR A 214 -10.55 3.21 -13.85
N GLU A 215 -10.15 2.76 -15.04
CA GLU A 215 -9.56 3.62 -16.08
C GLU A 215 -10.54 3.87 -17.23
N ASP A 216 -11.47 2.93 -17.43
CA ASP A 216 -12.36 2.86 -18.59
C ASP A 216 -13.65 3.66 -18.39
N THR A 217 -14.06 3.88 -17.14
CA THR A 217 -15.34 4.50 -16.80
C THR A 217 -15.16 5.85 -16.10
N ASP A 218 -16.08 6.80 -16.33
CA ASP A 218 -16.11 8.08 -15.61
C ASP A 218 -16.15 7.86 -14.09
N ILE A 219 -16.92 6.87 -13.64
CA ILE A 219 -17.07 6.56 -12.22
C ILE A 219 -15.79 5.95 -11.63
N GLY A 220 -15.16 5.02 -12.33
CA GLY A 220 -13.89 4.43 -11.93
C GLY A 220 -12.77 5.45 -11.80
N ARG A 221 -12.76 6.45 -12.70
CA ARG A 221 -11.81 7.57 -12.67
C ARG A 221 -12.01 8.44 -11.43
N ILE A 222 -13.25 8.81 -11.13
CA ILE A 222 -13.58 9.62 -9.94
C ILE A 222 -13.26 8.85 -8.66
N VAL A 223 -13.60 7.56 -8.59
CA VAL A 223 -13.23 6.69 -7.46
C VAL A 223 -11.71 6.61 -7.29
N THR A 224 -10.96 6.49 -8.39
CA THR A 224 -9.49 6.49 -8.36
C THR A 224 -8.93 7.79 -7.79
N LEU A 225 -9.45 8.95 -8.23
CA LEU A 225 -9.06 10.26 -7.67
C LEU A 225 -9.41 10.38 -6.19
N SER A 226 -10.60 9.92 -5.81
CA SER A 226 -11.05 9.89 -4.42
C SER A 226 -10.07 9.09 -3.56
N PHE A 227 -9.63 7.92 -4.02
CA PHE A 227 -8.61 7.12 -3.33
C PHE A 227 -7.24 7.80 -3.27
N ILE A 228 -6.80 8.48 -4.34
CA ILE A 228 -5.55 9.26 -4.31
C ILE A 228 -5.65 10.37 -3.28
N ASN A 229 -6.78 11.08 -3.24
CA ASN A 229 -7.03 12.15 -2.26
C ASN A 229 -7.02 11.63 -0.83
N ALA A 230 -7.76 10.55 -0.55
CA ALA A 230 -7.78 9.88 0.76
C ALA A 230 -6.37 9.43 1.17
N TYR A 231 -5.65 8.81 0.25
CA TYR A 231 -4.30 8.31 0.48
C TYR A 231 -3.31 9.44 0.75
N SER A 232 -3.40 10.54 -0.01
CA SER A 232 -2.58 11.74 0.20
C SER A 232 -2.79 12.37 1.57
N LYS A 233 -4.05 12.50 2.03
CA LYS A 233 -4.36 12.97 3.38
C LYS A 233 -3.78 12.05 4.44
N MET A 234 -4.01 10.74 4.31
CA MET A 234 -3.47 9.73 5.22
C MET A 234 -1.94 9.80 5.33
N ILE A 235 -1.23 9.91 4.20
CA ILE A 235 0.23 10.04 4.20
C ILE A 235 0.67 11.37 4.81
N GLY A 236 -0.07 12.46 4.59
CA GLY A 236 0.20 13.75 5.23
C GLY A 236 0.08 13.66 6.75
N ASP A 237 -1.00 13.08 7.24
CA ASP A 237 -1.28 12.90 8.67
C ASP A 237 -0.21 11.99 9.31
N LEU A 238 0.14 10.88 8.66
CA LEU A 238 1.22 10.00 9.12
C LEU A 238 2.60 10.64 9.01
N GLY A 239 2.84 11.48 8.00
CA GLY A 239 4.07 12.24 7.81
C GLY A 239 4.31 13.23 8.93
N LEU A 240 3.24 13.87 9.43
CA LEU A 240 3.26 14.71 10.63
C LEU A 240 3.52 13.91 11.92
N LEU A 241 3.17 12.61 11.93
CA LEU A 241 3.43 11.68 13.04
C LEU A 241 4.78 10.94 12.92
N SER A 242 5.48 11.05 11.77
CA SER A 242 6.63 10.21 11.41
C SER A 242 7.95 10.55 12.11
N ASP A 243 7.97 11.56 12.97
CA ASP A 243 9.06 11.78 13.93
C ASP A 243 9.07 10.72 15.06
N GLY A 244 8.03 9.88 15.13
CA GLY A 244 7.94 8.73 16.04
C GLY A 244 8.64 7.45 15.55
N PRO A 245 8.97 6.52 16.44
CA PRO A 245 9.51 5.21 16.07
C PRO A 245 8.50 4.41 15.22
N PRO A 246 8.95 3.66 14.19
CA PRO A 246 8.11 2.75 13.41
C PRO A 246 7.17 1.88 14.27
N ALA A 247 5.96 1.55 13.77
CA ALA A 247 4.96 0.76 14.51
C ALA A 247 5.48 -0.55 15.10
N ALA A 248 6.47 -1.18 14.46
CA ALA A 248 7.12 -2.38 14.98
C ALA A 248 7.88 -2.15 16.30
N GLN A 249 8.37 -0.93 16.55
CA GLN A 249 9.03 -0.52 17.80
C GLN A 249 8.07 0.12 18.79
N ALA A 250 6.97 0.72 18.33
CA ALA A 250 5.94 1.30 19.21
C ALA A 250 5.02 0.25 19.85
N ALA A 251 4.90 -0.93 19.25
CA ALA A 251 4.03 -1.99 19.75
C ALA A 251 4.73 -2.86 20.82
N PRO A 252 3.98 -3.36 21.82
CA PRO A 252 4.54 -4.11 22.94
C PRO A 252 5.32 -5.35 22.46
N GLN A 253 6.42 -5.64 23.16
CA GLN A 253 7.26 -6.81 22.88
C GLN A 253 6.45 -8.09 23.01
N LYS A 254 6.72 -9.09 22.16
CA LYS A 254 6.07 -10.40 22.27
C LYS A 254 6.27 -10.98 23.66
N THR A 255 5.20 -11.48 24.25
CA THR A 255 5.24 -12.20 25.53
C THR A 255 5.86 -13.58 25.38
N PHE A 256 6.38 -14.09 26.48
CA PHE A 256 6.99 -15.42 26.57
C PHE A 256 6.28 -16.23 27.65
N ALA A 257 6.19 -17.54 27.45
CA ALA A 257 5.70 -18.48 28.45
C ALA A 257 6.86 -19.30 29.02
N ALA A 258 6.85 -19.51 30.34
CA ALA A 258 7.79 -20.43 30.98
C ALA A 258 7.49 -21.88 30.55
N GLN A 259 8.45 -22.59 29.96
CA GLN A 259 8.24 -23.98 29.53
C GLN A 259 8.31 -24.99 30.67
N ARG A 260 8.88 -24.58 31.80
CA ARG A 260 9.08 -25.36 33.02
C ARG A 260 9.07 -24.41 34.20
N PRO A 261 9.13 -24.90 35.45
CA PRO A 261 9.39 -24.02 36.58
C PRO A 261 10.69 -23.22 36.38
N VAL A 262 10.60 -21.89 36.35
CA VAL A 262 11.74 -20.98 36.15
C VAL A 262 11.87 -20.02 37.32
N ALA A 263 13.08 -19.95 37.90
CA ALA A 263 13.39 -18.99 38.95
C ALA A 263 13.50 -17.57 38.38
N MET A 264 12.65 -16.66 38.84
CA MET A 264 12.75 -15.23 38.63
C MET A 264 13.57 -14.61 39.77
N ARG A 265 14.63 -13.90 39.43
CA ARG A 265 15.63 -13.38 40.39
C ARG A 265 15.77 -11.87 40.30
N ALA A 266 16.20 -11.24 41.40
CA ALA A 266 16.41 -9.79 41.43
C ALA A 266 17.61 -9.33 40.58
N THR A 267 18.56 -10.22 40.31
CA THR A 267 19.78 -9.94 39.55
C THR A 267 20.03 -11.04 38.52
N PRO A 268 20.70 -10.74 37.39
CA PRO A 268 20.98 -11.66 36.28
C PRO A 268 22.13 -12.64 36.59
N VAL A 269 22.07 -13.30 37.74
CA VAL A 269 23.07 -14.29 38.17
C VAL A 269 22.38 -15.44 38.88
N ALA A 270 22.94 -16.65 38.75
CA ALA A 270 22.34 -17.86 39.32
C ALA A 270 22.16 -17.80 40.85
N GLY A 271 23.06 -17.09 41.55
CA GLY A 271 23.00 -16.85 43.00
C GLY A 271 22.13 -15.66 43.43
N GLY A 272 21.50 -14.94 42.49
CA GLY A 272 20.70 -13.76 42.80
C GLY A 272 19.49 -14.08 43.68
N LYS A 273 19.05 -13.14 44.51
CA LYS A 273 17.86 -13.30 45.37
C LYS A 273 16.67 -13.78 44.54
N LEU A 274 16.08 -14.91 44.92
CA LEU A 274 14.86 -15.42 44.29
C LEU A 274 13.70 -14.48 44.64
N ILE A 275 13.05 -13.92 43.61
CA ILE A 275 11.81 -13.16 43.76
C ILE A 275 10.66 -14.17 43.84
N ARG A 276 10.55 -15.03 42.84
CA ARG A 276 9.55 -16.10 42.78
C ARG A 276 9.95 -17.20 41.81
N THR A 277 9.28 -18.34 41.90
CA THR A 277 9.36 -19.39 40.87
C THR A 277 8.13 -19.29 39.98
N LEU A 278 8.34 -19.03 38.70
CA LEU A 278 7.31 -19.05 37.67
C LEU A 278 6.92 -20.50 37.38
N PRO A 279 5.64 -20.89 37.49
CA PRO A 279 5.20 -22.20 37.05
C PRO A 279 5.29 -22.34 35.52
N ALA A 280 5.27 -23.57 35.02
CA ALA A 280 5.15 -23.81 33.58
C ALA A 280 3.84 -23.20 33.06
N GLY A 281 3.89 -22.54 31.91
CA GLY A 281 2.79 -21.78 31.32
C GLY A 281 2.69 -20.33 31.79
N ALA A 282 3.42 -19.91 32.82
CA ALA A 282 3.38 -18.51 33.28
C ALA A 282 3.85 -17.55 32.19
N ILE A 283 3.01 -16.55 31.89
CA ILE A 283 3.31 -15.51 30.91
C ILE A 283 4.20 -14.45 31.55
N VAL A 284 5.21 -14.03 30.79
CA VAL A 284 6.12 -12.96 31.15
C VAL A 284 6.30 -11.98 29.99
N TYR A 285 6.48 -10.71 30.35
CA TYR A 285 6.56 -9.56 29.46
C TYR A 285 8.00 -9.05 29.44
N PRO A 286 8.74 -9.17 28.32
CA PRO A 286 10.11 -8.68 28.24
C PRO A 286 10.18 -7.17 28.39
N THR A 287 11.05 -6.68 29.26
CA THR A 287 11.31 -5.23 29.44
C THR A 287 12.31 -4.68 28.42
N GLY A 288 12.98 -5.56 27.67
CA GLY A 288 14.03 -5.22 26.71
C GLY A 288 15.45 -5.29 27.27
N LYS A 289 15.67 -5.40 28.60
CA LYS A 289 17.02 -5.59 29.15
C LYS A 289 17.43 -7.06 29.10
N GLN A 290 18.65 -7.30 28.60
CA GLN A 290 19.24 -8.64 28.49
C GLN A 290 20.70 -8.60 28.96
N GLN A 291 21.11 -9.60 29.73
CA GLN A 291 22.49 -9.84 30.13
C GLN A 291 22.81 -11.32 29.90
N GLU A 292 23.55 -11.59 28.82
CA GLU A 292 23.86 -12.95 28.38
C GLU A 292 22.58 -13.81 28.21
N LEU A 293 22.40 -14.82 29.06
CA LEU A 293 21.25 -15.73 29.07
C LEU A 293 20.10 -15.23 29.96
N TRP A 294 20.29 -14.12 30.68
CA TRP A 294 19.31 -13.55 31.60
C TRP A 294 18.53 -12.44 30.93
N TRP A 295 17.21 -12.57 30.93
CA TRP A 295 16.30 -11.56 30.41
C TRP A 295 15.50 -10.96 31.56
N GLU A 296 15.42 -9.64 31.61
CA GLU A 296 14.56 -8.94 32.56
C GLU A 296 13.13 -8.95 32.02
N VAL A 297 12.23 -9.54 32.78
CA VAL A 297 10.82 -9.70 32.43
C VAL A 297 9.95 -9.21 33.58
N ALA A 298 8.77 -8.68 33.25
CA ALA A 298 7.68 -8.50 34.20
C ALA A 298 6.76 -9.73 34.14
N ASP A 299 6.15 -10.11 35.26
CA ASP A 299 5.06 -11.07 35.29
C ASP A 299 3.68 -10.38 35.32
N GLU A 300 2.61 -11.17 35.30
CA GLU A 300 1.21 -10.69 35.36
C GLU A 300 0.86 -9.94 36.66
N ASN A 301 1.71 -10.02 37.70
CA ASN A 301 1.53 -9.32 38.97
C ASN A 301 2.50 -8.13 39.09
N ASP A 302 3.00 -7.63 37.95
CA ASP A 302 3.96 -6.51 37.84
C ASP A 302 5.29 -6.71 38.59
N ASN A 303 5.66 -7.95 38.94
CA ASN A 303 6.99 -8.18 39.51
C ASN A 303 8.01 -8.23 38.37
N VAL A 304 9.02 -7.36 38.48
CA VAL A 304 10.14 -7.32 37.52
C VAL A 304 11.30 -8.13 38.06
N GLY A 305 11.81 -9.04 37.25
CA GLY A 305 12.97 -9.85 37.60
C GLY A 305 13.64 -10.49 36.40
N TRP A 306 14.80 -11.08 36.67
CA TRP A 306 15.65 -11.74 35.70
C TRP A 306 15.36 -13.23 35.67
N VAL A 307 15.15 -13.76 34.47
CA VAL A 307 14.89 -15.18 34.22
C VAL A 307 15.85 -15.70 33.15
N LEU A 308 16.16 -16.99 33.19
CA LEU A 308 16.95 -17.63 32.15
C LEU A 308 16.11 -17.82 30.88
N ASN A 309 16.59 -17.30 29.76
CA ASN A 309 15.91 -17.39 28.46
C ASN A 309 15.70 -18.85 28.00
N THR A 310 16.56 -19.78 28.42
CA THR A 310 16.45 -21.22 28.12
C THR A 310 15.23 -21.88 28.76
N GLY A 311 14.59 -21.22 29.71
CA GLY A 311 13.32 -21.65 30.31
C GLY A 311 12.08 -21.03 29.66
N LEU A 312 12.26 -20.14 28.67
CA LEU A 312 11.19 -19.38 28.03
C LEU A 312 11.01 -19.78 26.57
N ALA A 313 9.77 -19.74 26.11
CA ALA A 313 9.44 -19.76 24.68
C ALA A 313 8.42 -18.67 24.36
N PRO A 314 8.34 -18.19 23.10
CA PRO A 314 7.30 -17.26 22.70
C PRO A 314 5.92 -17.81 23.09
N SER A 315 5.12 -17.00 23.78
CA SER A 315 3.73 -17.40 24.06
C SER A 315 2.96 -17.36 22.73
N ASN A 316 2.14 -18.39 22.49
CA ASN A 316 1.23 -18.42 21.35
C ASN A 316 0.03 -17.50 21.57
#